data_AF-A0A3P8A8Q2-F1
#
_entry.id   AF-A0A3P8A8Q2-F1
#
_cell.length_a   1.000
_cell.length_b   1.000
_cell.length_c   1.000
_cell.angle_alpha   90.00
_cell.angle_beta   90.00
_cell.angle_gamma   90.00
#
_symmetry.space_group_name_H-M   'P 1'
#
loop_
_entity.id
_entity.type
_entity.pdbx_description
1 polymer ?
#
loop_
_entity_poly.entity_id
_entity_poly.type
_entity_poly.pdbx_seq_one_letter_code
_entity_poly.pdbx_strand_id
1 'polypeptide(L)'
;MHNANNILIALSAFGDILHQIGHIPFAYFIFTGITFTLLWTCIWIQLLPNFGLNFAMVILLLTGIDRSIAILKPLSDKVICVLVAIYSGQFDWIWSVLTVLLNLATITLYTALSQIIVKARICELFK
;
A
#
# COMPACT_ATOMS: atom_id res chain seq x y z
N MET A 1 19.82 23.33 4.85
CA MET A 1 18.42 23.08 4.44
C MET A 1 17.89 21.77 5.03
N HIS A 2 18.01 21.57 6.34
CA HIS A 2 17.41 20.43 7.07
C HIS A 2 16.24 20.98 7.89
N ASN A 3 15.05 20.99 7.28
CA ASN A 3 13.80 21.25 7.98
C ASN A 3 13.00 19.94 7.99
N ALA A 4 12.30 19.63 9.08
CA ALA A 4 11.55 18.38 9.24
C ALA A 4 10.61 18.11 8.05
N ASN A 5 10.02 19.16 7.50
CA ASN A 5 9.16 19.10 6.32
C ASN A 5 9.89 18.58 5.06
N ASN A 6 11.13 18.99 4.81
CA ASN A 6 11.90 18.47 3.66
C ASN A 6 12.24 16.98 3.83
N ILE A 7 12.37 16.51 5.07
CA ILE A 7 12.60 15.09 5.36
C ILE A 7 11.31 14.29 5.12
N LEU A 8 10.16 14.79 5.57
CA LEU A 8 8.87 14.15 5.30
C LEU A 8 8.56 14.05 3.80
N ILE A 9 8.81 15.11 3.04
CA ILE A 9 8.61 15.11 1.57
C ILE A 9 9.54 14.07 0.91
N ALA A 10 10.79 13.95 1.37
CA ALA A 10 11.70 12.94 0.85
C ALA A 10 11.22 11.51 1.18
N LEU A 11 10.64 11.31 2.37
CA LEU A 11 10.12 10.02 2.81
C LEU A 11 8.85 9.60 2.05
N SER A 12 7.94 10.55 1.73
CA SER A 12 6.77 10.25 0.90
C SER A 12 7.18 9.92 -0.52
N ALA A 13 8.12 10.68 -1.10
CA ALA A 13 8.66 10.39 -2.42
C ALA A 13 9.33 9.02 -2.48
N PHE A 14 10.02 8.61 -1.41
CA PHE A 14 10.58 7.27 -1.30
C PHE A 14 9.48 6.18 -1.27
N GLY A 15 8.38 6.40 -0.54
CA GLY A 15 7.21 5.51 -0.53
C GLY A 15 6.56 5.35 -1.91
N ASP A 16 6.40 6.46 -2.64
CA ASP A 16 5.86 6.46 -4.01
C ASP A 16 6.79 5.74 -5.00
N ILE A 17 8.11 5.91 -4.86
CA ILE A 17 9.10 5.18 -5.66
C ILE A 17 8.99 3.67 -5.39
N LEU A 18 8.94 3.25 -4.13
CA LEU A 18 8.76 1.83 -3.78
C LEU A 18 7.44 1.26 -4.35
N HIS A 19 6.37 2.04 -4.30
CA HIS A 19 5.09 1.67 -4.89
C HIS A 19 5.19 1.48 -6.42
N GLN A 20 5.76 2.45 -7.14
CA GLN A 20 5.93 2.36 -8.60
C GLN A 20 6.87 1.23 -9.00
N ILE A 21 7.95 0.99 -8.24
CA ILE A 21 8.86 -0.13 -8.45
C ILE A 21 8.15 -1.48 -8.29
N GLY A 22 7.14 -1.59 -7.42
CA GLY A 22 6.30 -2.79 -7.32
C GLY A 22 5.35 -2.98 -8.50
N HIS A 23 4.90 -1.89 -9.13
CA HIS A 23 3.97 -1.92 -10.27
C HIS A 23 4.62 -2.36 -11.59
N ILE A 24 5.90 -2.04 -11.80
CA ILE A 24 6.67 -2.41 -13.00
C ILE A 24 6.81 -3.93 -13.19
N PRO A 25 7.28 -4.72 -12.20
CA PRO A 25 7.36 -6.18 -12.30
C PRO A 25 5.97 -6.82 -12.38
N PHE A 26 4.95 -6.21 -11.77
CA PHE A 26 3.56 -6.65 -11.91
C PHE A 26 3.07 -6.55 -13.36
N ALA A 27 3.30 -5.41 -14.02
CA ALA A 27 2.95 -5.23 -15.43
C ALA A 27 3.75 -6.18 -16.35
N TYR A 28 5.05 -6.35 -16.09
CA TYR A 28 5.89 -7.28 -16.86
C TYR A 28 5.38 -8.72 -16.80
N PHE A 29 4.94 -9.18 -15.62
CA PHE A 29 4.38 -10.52 -15.44
C PHE A 29 3.07 -10.75 -16.22
N ILE A 30 2.21 -9.72 -16.28
CA ILE A 30 0.95 -9.79 -17.03
C ILE A 30 1.22 -9.85 -18.54
N PHE A 31 2.14 -9.02 -19.05
CA PHE A 31 2.44 -8.94 -20.49
C PHE A 31 3.25 -10.13 -21.03
N THR A 32 4.08 -10.76 -20.21
CA THR A 32 4.85 -11.95 -20.64
C THR A 32 4.04 -13.25 -20.59
N GLY A 33 2.83 -13.24 -20.01
CA GLY A 33 1.93 -14.40 -19.99
C GLY A 33 2.46 -15.58 -19.17
N ILE A 34 3.49 -15.36 -18.34
CA ILE A 34 4.10 -16.39 -17.51
C ILE A 34 3.21 -16.56 -16.26
N THR A 35 2.11 -17.29 -16.41
CA THR A 35 1.10 -17.51 -15.35
C THR A 35 1.52 -18.51 -14.27
N PHE A 36 2.75 -19.07 -14.36
CA PHE A 36 3.31 -20.06 -13.43
C PHE A 36 4.37 -19.48 -12.49
N THR A 37 4.15 -18.28 -11.96
CA THR A 37 5.04 -17.71 -10.95
C THR A 37 4.84 -18.41 -9.61
N LEU A 38 5.95 -18.69 -8.91
CA LEU A 38 5.94 -19.30 -7.58
C LEU A 38 5.06 -18.46 -6.62
N LEU A 39 4.18 -19.11 -5.86
CA LEU A 39 3.21 -18.47 -4.93
C LEU A 39 3.85 -17.39 -4.04
N TRP A 40 5.08 -17.64 -3.62
CA TRP A 40 5.86 -16.75 -2.77
C TRP A 40 6.22 -15.43 -3.47
N THR A 41 6.53 -15.46 -4.77
CA THR A 41 6.89 -14.28 -5.56
C THR A 41 5.70 -13.35 -5.80
N CYS A 42 4.47 -13.88 -5.91
CA CYS A 42 3.27 -13.04 -5.98
C CYS A 42 2.98 -12.31 -4.66
N ILE A 43 3.13 -12.99 -3.52
CA ILE A 43 3.02 -12.35 -2.19
C ILE A 43 4.06 -11.25 -2.05
N TRP A 44 5.30 -11.55 -2.44
CA TRP A 44 6.33 -10.65 -2.98
C TRP A 44 5.86 -9.29 -3.48
N ILE A 45 5.33 -9.39 -4.69
CA ILE A 45 5.00 -8.31 -5.60
C ILE A 45 3.77 -7.55 -5.12
N GLN A 46 2.85 -8.17 -4.35
CA GLN A 46 1.69 -7.46 -3.82
C GLN A 46 2.01 -6.73 -2.52
N LEU A 47 2.83 -7.32 -1.65
CA LEU A 47 3.14 -6.76 -0.34
C LEU A 47 3.94 -5.45 -0.45
N LEU A 48 4.93 -5.41 -1.36
CA LEU A 48 5.81 -4.26 -1.55
C LEU A 48 5.08 -2.97 -1.98
N PRO A 49 4.23 -2.95 -3.04
CA PRO A 49 3.50 -1.75 -3.44
C PRO A 49 2.37 -1.39 -2.47
N ASN A 50 1.79 -2.38 -1.78
CA ASN A 50 0.78 -2.13 -0.76
C ASN A 50 1.41 -1.48 0.48
N PHE A 51 2.60 -1.91 0.88
CA PHE A 51 3.40 -1.24 1.90
C PHE A 51 3.79 0.18 1.48
N GLY A 52 4.30 0.35 0.24
CA GLY A 52 4.70 1.66 -0.30
C GLY A 52 3.56 2.68 -0.31
N LEU A 53 2.36 2.29 -0.74
CA LEU A 53 1.20 3.18 -0.82
C LEU A 53 0.63 3.56 0.55
N ASN A 54 0.53 2.61 1.47
CA ASN A 54 0.10 2.87 2.85
C ASN A 54 1.11 3.77 3.59
N PHE A 55 2.41 3.52 3.40
CA PHE A 55 3.46 4.35 3.97
C PHE A 55 3.46 5.77 3.39
N ALA A 56 3.36 5.91 2.07
CA ALA A 56 3.31 7.20 1.40
C ALA A 56 2.10 8.03 1.87
N MET A 57 0.92 7.41 2.01
CA MET A 57 -0.29 8.10 2.43
C MET A 57 -0.22 8.66 3.87
N VAL A 58 0.38 7.92 4.80
CA VAL A 58 0.61 8.39 6.18
C VAL A 58 1.57 9.58 6.19
N ILE A 59 2.66 9.51 5.43
CA ILE A 59 3.64 10.61 5.37
C ILE A 59 3.06 11.84 4.66
N LEU A 60 2.24 11.66 3.62
CA LEU A 60 1.58 12.76 2.90
C LEU A 60 0.64 13.54 3.84
N LEU A 61 -0.08 12.81 4.70
CA LEU A 61 -0.96 13.40 5.71
C LEU A 61 -0.16 14.24 6.72
N LEU A 62 0.93 13.69 7.27
CA LEU A 62 1.81 14.41 8.19
C LEU A 62 2.47 15.65 7.54
N THR A 63 2.82 15.56 6.26
CA THR A 63 3.35 16.69 5.49
C THR A 63 2.30 17.79 5.30
N GLY A 64 1.06 17.41 4.97
CA GLY A 64 -0.07 18.34 4.87
C GLY A 64 -0.40 19.01 6.20
N ILE A 65 -0.23 18.30 7.31
CA ILE A 65 -0.40 18.81 8.67
C ILE A 65 0.67 19.87 8.98
N ASP A 66 1.95 19.56 8.78
CA ASP A 66 3.04 20.51 9.05
C ASP A 66 2.86 21.82 8.25
N ARG A 67 2.47 21.69 6.98
CA ARG A 67 2.17 22.85 6.11
C ARG A 67 0.93 23.62 6.55
N SER A 68 -0.15 22.93 6.91
CA SER A 68 -1.38 23.60 7.35
C SER A 68 -1.19 24.31 8.69
N ILE A 69 -0.46 23.73 9.66
CA ILE A 69 -0.10 24.39 10.92
C ILE A 69 0.77 25.62 10.67
N ALA A 70 1.74 25.55 9.76
CA ALA A 70 2.58 26.70 9.43
C ALA A 70 1.79 27.88 8.85
N ILE A 71 0.76 27.61 8.05
CA ILE A 71 -0.11 28.62 7.43
C ILE A 71 -1.18 29.12 8.43
N LEU A 72 -1.72 28.24 9.26
CA LEU A 72 -2.74 28.53 10.27
C LEU A 72 -2.18 28.87 11.66
N LYS A 73 -0.87 29.15 11.80
CA LYS A 73 -0.29 29.71 13.04
C LYS A 73 -1.12 30.83 13.70
N PRO A 74 -1.79 31.75 12.97
CA PRO A 74 -2.66 32.74 13.61
C PRO A 74 -4.00 32.18 14.17
N LEU A 75 -4.34 30.92 13.89
CA LEU A 75 -5.62 30.25 14.19
C LEU A 75 -5.42 28.83 14.80
N SER A 76 -4.31 28.64 15.52
CA SER A 76 -3.68 27.32 15.76
C SER A 76 -4.46 26.37 16.67
N ASP A 77 -5.22 26.86 17.65
CA ASP A 77 -5.79 26.02 18.71
C ASP A 77 -6.94 25.12 18.21
N LYS A 78 -7.73 25.61 17.25
CA LYS A 78 -8.89 24.85 16.74
C LYS A 78 -8.49 23.76 15.75
N VAL A 79 -7.45 24.00 14.95
CA VAL A 79 -7.02 23.06 13.92
C VAL A 79 -6.36 21.83 14.53
N ILE A 80 -5.51 22.02 15.55
CA ILE A 80 -4.83 20.92 16.23
C ILE A 80 -5.85 19.97 16.90
N CYS A 81 -6.90 20.52 17.51
CA CYS A 81 -7.93 19.72 18.17
C CYS A 81 -8.77 18.89 17.19
N VAL A 82 -9.22 19.50 16.08
CA VAL A 82 -9.96 18.79 15.02
C VAL A 82 -9.09 17.69 14.40
N LEU A 83 -7.81 17.98 14.19
CA LEU A 83 -6.87 17.05 13.61
C LEU A 83 -6.59 15.85 14.53
N VAL A 84 -6.31 16.10 15.82
CA VAL A 84 -6.11 15.04 16.82
C VAL A 84 -7.39 14.20 16.99
N ALA A 85 -8.58 14.81 16.91
CA ALA A 85 -9.84 14.08 16.96
C ALA A 85 -10.06 13.17 15.74
N ILE A 86 -9.69 13.62 14.53
CA ILE A 86 -9.75 12.80 13.30
C ILE A 86 -8.72 11.66 13.37
N TYR A 87 -7.51 11.94 13.89
CA TYR A 87 -6.43 10.96 14.00
C TYR A 87 -6.71 9.89 15.06
N SER A 88 -7.06 10.31 16.28
CA SER A 88 -7.29 9.42 17.43
C SER A 88 -8.57 8.59 17.31
N GLY A 89 -9.58 9.08 16.57
CA GLY A 89 -10.88 8.42 16.51
C GLY A 89 -11.07 7.46 15.34
N GLN A 90 -10.43 7.70 14.19
CA GLN A 90 -10.96 7.16 12.94
C GLN A 90 -9.94 6.54 11.97
N PHE A 91 -8.68 6.97 11.94
CA PHE A 91 -7.80 6.58 10.84
C PHE A 91 -7.07 5.25 11.07
N ASP A 92 -6.50 5.01 12.25
CA ASP A 92 -5.64 3.84 12.49
C ASP A 92 -6.35 2.50 12.27
N TRP A 93 -7.60 2.37 12.72
CA TRP A 93 -8.37 1.14 12.57
C TRP A 93 -8.83 0.93 11.12
N ILE A 94 -9.20 2.00 10.40
CA ILE A 94 -9.67 1.90 9.01
C ILE A 94 -8.53 1.45 8.10
N TRP A 95 -7.33 2.01 8.25
CA TRP A 95 -6.16 1.64 7.46
C TRP A 95 -5.67 0.22 7.76
N SER A 96 -5.66 -0.15 9.04
CA SER A 96 -5.31 -1.51 9.46
C SER A 96 -6.31 -2.54 8.93
N VAL A 97 -7.61 -2.29 9.10
CA VAL A 97 -8.67 -3.18 8.61
C VAL A 97 -8.66 -3.27 7.09
N LEU A 98 -8.47 -2.16 6.39
CA LEU A 98 -8.40 -2.15 4.93
C LEU A 98 -7.19 -2.95 4.42
N THR A 99 -6.04 -2.80 5.06
CA THR A 99 -4.82 -3.54 4.70
C THR A 99 -4.98 -5.04 4.98
N VAL A 100 -5.58 -5.41 6.12
CA VAL A 100 -5.87 -6.80 6.45
C VAL A 100 -6.86 -7.41 5.45
N LEU A 101 -7.94 -6.70 5.11
CA LEU A 101 -8.94 -7.16 4.15
C LEU A 101 -8.34 -7.33 2.75
N LEU A 102 -7.52 -6.39 2.29
CA LEU A 102 -6.85 -6.46 0.99
C LEU A 102 -5.86 -7.62 0.92
N ASN A 103 -5.05 -7.83 1.97
CA ASN A 103 -4.13 -8.96 2.05
C ASN A 103 -4.88 -10.30 2.13
N LEU A 104 -5.98 -10.36 2.90
CA LEU A 104 -6.79 -11.57 3.04
C LEU A 104 -7.51 -11.94 1.74
N ALA A 105 -8.15 -10.97 1.08
CA ALA A 105 -8.80 -11.16 -0.21
C ALA A 105 -7.81 -11.64 -1.29
N THR A 106 -6.60 -11.08 -1.28
CA THR A 106 -5.50 -11.51 -2.15
C THR A 106 -5.14 -12.97 -1.89
N ILE A 107 -4.92 -13.36 -0.63
CA ILE A 107 -4.60 -14.75 -0.25
C ILE A 107 -5.72 -15.70 -0.68
N THR A 108 -6.99 -15.36 -0.44
CA THR A 108 -8.14 -16.19 -0.82
C THR A 108 -8.28 -16.36 -2.33
N LEU A 109 -8.08 -15.29 -3.10
CA LEU A 109 -8.09 -15.37 -4.56
C LEU A 109 -6.97 -16.30 -5.07
N TYR A 110 -5.77 -16.20 -4.49
CA TYR A 110 -4.63 -17.04 -4.86
C TYR A 110 -4.83 -18.52 -4.51
N THR A 111 -5.43 -18.86 -3.37
CA THR A 111 -5.71 -20.27 -3.04
C THR A 111 -6.75 -20.87 -3.98
N ALA A 112 -7.79 -20.12 -4.36
CA ALA A 112 -8.78 -20.54 -5.34
C ALA A 112 -8.16 -20.80 -6.72
N LEU A 113 -7.31 -19.88 -7.20
CA LEU A 113 -6.60 -20.03 -8.48
C LEU A 113 -5.66 -21.24 -8.49
N SER A 114 -4.90 -21.45 -7.42
CA SER A 114 -3.99 -22.61 -7.29
C SER A 114 -4.75 -23.93 -7.40
N GLN A 115 -5.90 -24.04 -6.73
CA GLN A 115 -6.74 -25.24 -6.80
C GLN A 115 -7.27 -25.50 -8.22
N ILE A 116 -7.68 -24.45 -8.93
CA ILE A 116 -8.18 -24.57 -10.31
C ILE A 116 -7.07 -25.02 -11.27
N ILE A 117 -5.86 -24.46 -11.14
CA ILE A 117 -4.71 -24.81 -12.00
C ILE A 117 -4.26 -26.25 -11.77
N VAL A 118 -4.18 -26.71 -10.52
CA VAL A 118 -3.82 -28.10 -10.21
C VAL A 118 -4.87 -29.05 -10.77
N LYS A 119 -6.16 -28.73 -10.60
CA LYS A 119 -7.26 -29.54 -11.13
C LYS A 119 -7.25 -29.59 -12.67
N ALA A 120 -6.97 -28.47 -13.34
CA ALA A 120 -6.85 -28.41 -14.80
C ALA A 120 -5.65 -29.24 -15.31
N ARG A 121 -4.49 -29.15 -14.64
CA ARG A 121 -3.28 -29.90 -15.03
C ARG A 121 -3.46 -31.41 -14.86
N ILE A 122 -4.17 -31.85 -13.82
CA ILE A 122 -4.51 -33.27 -13.63
C ILE A 122 -5.46 -33.77 -14.73
N CYS A 123 -6.43 -32.94 -15.15
CA CYS A 123 -7.33 -33.30 -16.26
C CYS A 123 -6.63 -33.42 -17.62
N GLU A 124 -5.59 -32.63 -17.89
CA GLU A 124 -4.78 -32.80 -19.11
C GLU A 124 -3.90 -34.06 -19.08
N LEU A 125 -3.35 -34.42 -17.93
CA LEU A 125 -2.52 -35.63 -17.76
C LEU A 125 -3.30 -36.95 -17.91
N PHE A 126 -4.64 -36.90 -17.81
CA PHE A 126 -5.52 -38.06 -17.91
C PHE A 126 -6.29 -38.14 -19.24
N LYS A 127 -5.96 -37.28 -20.21
CA LYS A 127 -6.53 -37.28 -21.56
C LYS A 127 -5.53 -37.85 -22.57
#